data_AF-A0A5Y3W1Q8-F1
#
_entry.id   AF-A0A5Y3W1Q8-F1
#
_cell.length_a   1.000
_cell.length_b   1.000
_cell.length_c   1.000
_cell.angle_alpha   90.00
_cell.angle_beta   90.00
_cell.angle_gamma   90.00
#
_symmetry.space_group_name_H-M   'P 1'
#
loop_
_entity.id
_entity.type
_entity.pdbx_description
1 polymer ?
#
loop_
_entity_poly.entity_id
_entity_poly.type
_entity_poly.pdbx_seq_one_letter_code
_entity_poly.pdbx_strand_id
1 'polypeptide(L)'
;MLKAADKKMENKEKDRIIRIFETAIHYNLIIKKYHHQIETLDYLVDLIFLCEYKNKENVLEIIRDYLLEKEPTAESLLYAKLQNKIKNHFILFLANYLKPYLSITLPLDFFLKEKRLKYSPKLLLGKYFELHKVTNGLNFFDEKILSLFFKEFSELEFIRDNNLFLRSKVSIKFNKERGFVYIYYNDKTTSFRQSLYYALLLEKDVDFLNTHNNTYTLNQYANILTTLAYYEETKTSNIGKSKFLKNIVMKYPRETFTGFADIRVIERGDKYINSIIKNINAHYELNESDKERENNRLSDRTSFDLTNTVPPDVQVKSALSIFINYYSFILSHISFFKELKTLRKSLEADLSCSHDKSSAKSILPVALNSISSNPTYESKDELGILFNKLRIKYKNEITSLNKQLVTNKSWGYFFDNILIPQIFSLIKTCAFLRKNYGDDLALVTHTVLDSSGISTKFKNARVINFILPNMTNMATAGYGLGNPATVMPMTNNHDIASNISAALRLFDRNALQSYLTEITINGKIKEIEEILWGLFYYYERDWNEKKLSDSSCIDIISDLYDAPISESRFLSGKKTAKNIIESFKKKCLRDD
;
A
#
# COMPACT_ATOMS: atom_id res chain seq x y z
N MET A 1 -38.42 6.47 7.41
CA MET A 1 -37.23 6.32 8.27
C MET A 1 -37.12 4.91 8.89
N LEU A 2 -38.18 4.34 9.48
CA LEU A 2 -38.15 2.98 10.08
C LEU A 2 -37.72 1.86 9.11
N LYS A 3 -38.29 1.78 7.89
CA LYS A 3 -37.89 0.76 6.88
C LYS A 3 -36.42 0.80 6.43
N ALA A 4 -35.75 1.95 6.56
CA ALA A 4 -34.33 2.07 6.21
C ALA A 4 -33.42 1.62 7.37
N ALA A 5 -33.86 1.77 8.62
CA ALA A 5 -33.18 1.23 9.79
C ALA A 5 -33.32 -0.29 9.84
N ASP A 6 -34.52 -0.84 9.60
CA ASP A 6 -34.77 -2.28 9.58
C ASP A 6 -33.96 -2.99 8.47
N LYS A 7 -33.88 -2.40 7.28
CA LYS A 7 -33.08 -2.94 6.16
C LYS A 7 -31.56 -2.82 6.38
N LYS A 8 -31.12 -1.81 7.13
CA LYS A 8 -29.70 -1.64 7.50
C LYS A 8 -29.30 -2.58 8.65
N MET A 9 -30.24 -2.88 9.54
CA MET A 9 -30.11 -3.88 10.58
C MET A 9 -30.04 -5.27 9.94
N GLU A 10 -31.03 -5.67 9.14
CA GLU A 10 -31.08 -6.99 8.44
C GLU A 10 -29.80 -7.36 7.67
N ASN A 11 -29.13 -6.37 7.06
CA ASN A 11 -27.83 -6.59 6.41
C ASN A 11 -26.70 -6.90 7.40
N LYS A 12 -26.70 -6.29 8.58
CA LYS A 12 -25.68 -6.47 9.63
C LYS A 12 -25.69 -7.88 10.21
N GLU A 13 -26.84 -8.45 10.54
CA GLU A 13 -26.90 -9.82 11.09
C GLU A 13 -26.51 -10.86 10.04
N LYS A 14 -26.94 -10.65 8.79
CA LYS A 14 -26.54 -11.49 7.66
C LYS A 14 -25.02 -11.44 7.43
N ASP A 15 -24.43 -10.25 7.45
CA ASP A 15 -22.98 -10.08 7.32
C ASP A 15 -22.25 -10.78 8.47
N ARG A 16 -22.75 -10.68 9.70
CA ARG A 16 -22.19 -11.37 10.86
C ARG A 16 -22.21 -12.90 10.72
N ILE A 17 -23.30 -13.49 10.20
CA ILE A 17 -23.38 -14.93 9.90
C ILE A 17 -22.39 -15.33 8.80
N ILE A 18 -22.30 -14.53 7.73
CA ILE A 18 -21.32 -14.74 6.65
C ILE A 18 -19.91 -14.77 7.25
N ARG A 19 -19.60 -13.82 8.13
CA ARG A 19 -18.29 -13.73 8.78
C ARG A 19 -17.96 -14.99 9.58
N ILE A 20 -18.91 -15.52 10.33
CA ILE A 20 -18.77 -16.75 11.12
C ILE A 20 -18.48 -17.95 10.23
N PHE A 21 -19.29 -18.18 9.18
CA PHE A 21 -19.10 -19.34 8.30
C PHE A 21 -17.80 -19.27 7.51
N GLU A 22 -17.43 -18.09 7.02
CA GLU A 22 -16.17 -17.88 6.33
C GLU A 22 -14.97 -18.21 7.23
N THR A 23 -14.95 -17.71 8.46
CA THR A 23 -13.92 -18.02 9.46
C THR A 23 -13.85 -19.52 9.75
N ALA A 24 -15.00 -20.18 9.95
CA ALA A 24 -15.08 -21.60 10.24
C ALA A 24 -14.55 -22.47 9.08
N ILE A 25 -14.89 -22.10 7.84
CA ILE A 25 -14.43 -22.79 6.63
C ILE A 25 -12.92 -22.63 6.47
N HIS A 26 -12.41 -21.41 6.65
CA HIS A 26 -10.97 -21.14 6.58
C HIS A 26 -10.21 -21.95 7.63
N TYR A 27 -10.70 -21.98 8.87
CA TYR A 27 -10.17 -22.80 9.96
C TYR A 27 -10.09 -24.29 9.60
N ASN A 28 -11.19 -24.87 9.07
CA ASN A 28 -11.21 -26.28 8.68
C ASN A 28 -10.27 -26.60 7.52
N LEU A 29 -10.12 -25.68 6.56
CA LEU A 29 -9.19 -25.84 5.44
C LEU A 29 -7.73 -25.78 5.89
N ILE A 30 -7.39 -24.91 6.86
CA ILE A 30 -6.07 -24.87 7.50
C ILE A 30 -5.77 -26.22 8.18
N ILE A 31 -6.70 -26.75 8.97
CA ILE A 31 -6.54 -28.06 9.63
C ILE A 31 -6.32 -29.17 8.61
N LYS A 32 -7.15 -29.21 7.55
CA LYS A 32 -7.02 -30.21 6.49
C LYS A 32 -5.66 -30.13 5.79
N LYS A 33 -5.19 -28.91 5.52
CA LYS A 33 -3.91 -28.68 4.84
C LYS A 33 -2.72 -29.11 5.69
N TYR A 34 -2.68 -28.66 6.94
CA TYR A 34 -1.55 -28.88 7.86
C TYR A 34 -1.79 -30.06 8.81
N HIS A 35 -2.45 -31.12 8.33
CA HIS A 35 -2.88 -32.25 9.16
C HIS A 35 -1.74 -32.91 9.95
N HIS A 36 -0.54 -33.08 9.38
CA HIS A 36 0.61 -33.61 10.11
C HIS A 36 1.08 -32.72 11.29
N GLN A 37 0.96 -31.39 11.14
CA GLN A 37 1.24 -30.47 12.26
C GLN A 37 0.19 -30.65 13.36
N ILE A 38 -1.08 -30.84 12.99
CA ILE A 38 -2.18 -31.11 13.93
C ILE A 38 -1.99 -32.46 14.66
N GLU A 39 -1.58 -33.53 13.96
CA GLU A 39 -1.30 -34.84 14.56
C GLU A 39 -0.15 -34.74 15.58
N THR A 40 0.91 -33.99 15.24
CA THR A 40 2.05 -33.77 16.14
C THR A 40 1.62 -32.96 17.37
N LEU A 41 0.73 -31.97 17.19
CA LEU A 41 0.16 -31.21 18.29
C LEU A 41 -0.72 -32.07 19.20
N ASP A 42 -1.56 -32.93 18.63
CA ASP A 42 -2.37 -33.89 19.40
C ASP A 42 -1.48 -34.80 20.25
N TYR A 43 -0.40 -35.30 19.65
CA TYR A 43 0.56 -36.13 20.35
C TYR A 43 1.25 -35.38 21.49
N LEU A 44 1.66 -34.12 21.26
CA LEU A 44 2.22 -33.25 22.31
C LEU A 44 1.24 -33.02 23.46
N VAL A 45 -0.03 -32.75 23.14
CA VAL A 45 -1.09 -32.55 24.13
C VAL A 45 -1.31 -33.83 24.93
N ASP A 46 -1.48 -34.97 24.26
CA ASP A 46 -1.69 -36.27 24.90
C ASP A 46 -0.52 -36.59 25.87
N LEU A 47 0.74 -36.31 25.49
CA LEU A 47 1.91 -36.47 26.37
C LEU A 47 1.86 -35.59 27.62
N ILE A 48 1.42 -34.32 27.50
CA ILE A 48 1.26 -33.42 28.66
C ILE A 48 0.20 -33.95 29.61
N PHE A 49 -0.91 -34.49 29.07
CA PHE A 49 -1.98 -35.05 29.87
C PHE A 49 -1.63 -36.40 30.52
N LEU A 50 -0.74 -37.18 29.91
CA LEU A 50 -0.18 -38.40 30.50
C LEU A 50 0.83 -38.12 31.62
N CYS A 51 1.49 -36.95 31.60
CA CYS A 51 2.41 -36.57 32.67
C CYS A 51 1.67 -36.04 33.91
N GLU A 52 2.20 -36.33 35.10
CA GLU A 52 1.66 -35.88 36.40
C GLU A 52 1.99 -34.41 36.73
N TYR A 53 1.70 -33.49 35.80
CA TYR A 53 1.84 -32.06 36.07
C TYR A 53 0.67 -31.55 36.91
N LYS A 54 0.96 -30.84 38.01
CA LYS A 54 -0.05 -30.24 38.91
C LYS A 54 -0.96 -29.21 38.22
N ASN A 55 -0.49 -28.52 37.17
CA ASN A 55 -1.27 -27.53 36.44
C ASN A 55 -0.98 -27.64 34.92
N LYS A 56 -1.68 -28.56 34.26
CA LYS A 56 -1.52 -28.90 32.84
C LYS A 56 -1.90 -27.75 31.90
N GLU A 57 -2.94 -26.98 32.26
CA GLU A 57 -3.40 -25.82 31.48
C GLU A 57 -2.33 -24.74 31.38
N ASN A 58 -1.66 -24.45 32.50
CA ASN A 58 -0.54 -23.49 32.52
C ASN A 58 0.66 -23.98 31.67
N VAL A 59 0.91 -25.29 31.62
CA VAL A 59 1.95 -25.84 30.74
C VAL A 59 1.57 -25.64 29.27
N LEU A 60 0.33 -25.93 28.90
CA LEU A 60 -0.18 -25.73 27.54
C LEU A 60 -0.13 -24.26 27.13
N GLU A 61 -0.49 -23.34 28.02
CA GLU A 61 -0.43 -21.90 27.79
C GLU A 61 1.00 -21.43 27.51
N ILE A 62 1.99 -21.86 28.30
CA ILE A 62 3.38 -21.46 28.05
C ILE A 62 3.90 -22.06 26.73
N ILE A 63 3.53 -23.30 26.39
CA ILE A 63 3.91 -23.90 25.10
C ILE A 63 3.29 -23.11 23.95
N ARG A 64 2.01 -22.75 24.06
CA ARG A 64 1.31 -21.92 23.08
C ARG A 64 2.02 -20.59 22.86
N ASP A 65 2.29 -19.87 23.95
CA ASP A 65 2.94 -18.57 23.87
C ASP A 65 4.35 -18.71 23.27
N TYR A 66 5.09 -19.76 23.65
CA TYR A 66 6.40 -20.06 23.07
C TYR A 66 6.34 -20.32 21.56
N LEU A 67 5.39 -21.13 21.06
CA LEU A 67 5.28 -21.44 19.64
C LEU A 67 4.92 -20.20 18.79
N LEU A 68 4.11 -19.29 19.36
CA LEU A 68 3.67 -18.07 18.67
C LEU A 68 4.68 -16.92 18.74
N GLU A 69 5.49 -16.84 19.81
CA GLU A 69 6.47 -15.77 20.00
C GLU A 69 7.52 -15.72 18.87
N LYS A 70 7.85 -14.51 18.41
CA LYS A 70 8.84 -14.25 17.35
C LYS A 70 10.01 -13.40 17.81
N GLU A 71 9.88 -12.62 18.88
CA GLU A 71 10.98 -11.84 19.42
C GLU A 71 11.98 -12.77 20.15
N PRO A 72 13.26 -12.83 19.74
CA PRO A 72 14.24 -13.79 20.29
C PRO A 72 14.41 -13.72 21.81
N THR A 73 14.38 -12.51 22.38
CA THR A 73 14.53 -12.31 23.83
C THR A 73 13.32 -12.84 24.60
N ALA A 74 12.09 -12.54 24.14
CA ALA A 74 10.87 -13.04 24.74
C ALA A 74 10.73 -14.55 24.56
N GLU A 75 11.11 -15.07 23.40
CA GLU A 75 11.18 -16.50 23.10
C GLU A 75 12.09 -17.24 24.08
N SER A 76 13.30 -16.72 24.30
CA SER A 76 14.27 -17.33 25.21
C SER A 76 13.75 -17.38 26.65
N LEU A 77 13.04 -16.33 27.09
CA LEU A 77 12.39 -16.28 28.39
C LEU A 77 11.25 -17.30 28.52
N LEU A 78 10.43 -17.47 27.47
CA LEU A 78 9.37 -18.48 27.44
C LEU A 78 9.95 -19.89 27.45
N TYR A 79 11.02 -20.13 26.70
CA TYR A 79 11.70 -21.43 26.69
C TYR A 79 12.33 -21.77 28.05
N ALA A 80 12.97 -20.80 28.73
CA ALA A 80 13.47 -21.00 30.08
C ALA A 80 12.34 -21.31 31.08
N LYS A 81 11.18 -20.63 30.97
CA LYS A 81 9.98 -20.95 31.75
C LYS A 81 9.48 -22.37 31.48
N LEU A 82 9.51 -22.83 30.23
CA LEU A 82 9.15 -24.21 29.87
C LEU A 82 10.10 -25.21 30.53
N GLN A 83 11.42 -25.02 30.40
CA GLN A 83 12.43 -25.90 30.98
C GLN A 83 12.28 -26.04 32.49
N ASN A 84 11.97 -24.94 33.18
CA ASN A 84 11.78 -24.96 34.64
C ASN A 84 10.51 -25.72 35.07
N LYS A 85 9.47 -25.77 34.23
CA LYS A 85 8.19 -26.42 34.55
C LYS A 85 8.08 -27.86 34.05
N ILE A 86 8.70 -28.15 32.90
CA ILE A 86 8.55 -29.42 32.19
C ILE A 86 9.79 -30.27 32.45
N LYS A 87 9.63 -31.30 33.29
CA LYS A 87 10.68 -32.29 33.55
C LYS A 87 10.89 -33.29 32.41
N ASN A 88 9.93 -33.43 31.51
CA ASN A 88 10.00 -34.38 30.40
C ASN A 88 10.74 -33.74 29.22
N HIS A 89 11.98 -34.16 29.00
CA HIS A 89 12.83 -33.66 27.91
C HIS A 89 12.23 -33.85 26.52
N PHE A 90 11.37 -34.85 26.33
CA PHE A 90 10.74 -35.13 25.04
C PHE A 90 9.66 -34.10 24.69
N ILE A 91 8.91 -33.59 25.67
CA ILE A 91 7.95 -32.50 25.48
C ILE A 91 8.68 -31.22 25.05
N LEU A 92 9.81 -30.92 25.69
CA LEU A 92 10.66 -29.78 25.32
C LEU A 92 11.22 -29.93 23.90
N PHE A 93 11.69 -31.13 23.56
CA PHE A 93 12.17 -31.45 22.21
C PHE A 93 11.08 -31.24 21.15
N LEU A 94 9.87 -31.77 21.37
CA LEU A 94 8.75 -31.61 20.44
C LEU A 94 8.32 -30.15 20.27
N ALA A 95 8.25 -29.37 21.36
CA ALA A 95 7.91 -27.95 21.29
C ALA A 95 8.97 -27.17 20.47
N ASN A 96 10.26 -27.43 20.72
CA ASN A 96 11.36 -26.81 19.98
C ASN A 96 11.40 -27.25 18.51
N TYR A 97 11.06 -28.52 18.23
CA TYR A 97 10.95 -29.03 16.86
C TYR A 97 9.80 -28.37 16.10
N LEU A 98 8.63 -28.23 16.73
CA LEU A 98 7.44 -27.66 16.08
C LEU A 98 7.62 -26.19 15.72
N LYS A 99 8.24 -25.40 16.60
CA LYS A 99 8.36 -23.94 16.45
C LYS A 99 8.82 -23.45 15.07
N PRO A 100 9.96 -23.92 14.50
CA PRO A 100 10.44 -23.46 13.21
C PRO A 100 9.61 -23.94 12.01
N TYR A 101 8.74 -24.95 12.17
CA TYR A 101 7.96 -25.54 11.08
C TYR A 101 6.46 -25.27 11.18
N LEU A 102 6.00 -24.68 12.28
CA LEU A 102 4.60 -24.37 12.49
C LEU A 102 4.15 -23.29 11.50
N SER A 103 3.43 -23.71 10.46
CA SER A 103 2.85 -22.80 9.47
C SER A 103 1.54 -22.21 9.98
N ILE A 104 0.86 -22.95 10.86
CA ILE A 104 -0.39 -22.61 11.50
C ILE A 104 -0.20 -21.45 12.48
N THR A 105 -1.15 -20.52 12.47
CA THR A 105 -1.04 -19.21 13.14
C THR A 105 -1.95 -19.04 14.34
N LEU A 106 -2.97 -19.88 14.53
CA LEU A 106 -3.86 -19.69 15.68
C LEU A 106 -3.22 -20.22 16.98
N PRO A 107 -3.66 -19.70 18.13
CA PRO A 107 -3.39 -20.29 19.43
C PRO A 107 -3.75 -21.78 19.51
N LEU A 108 -2.93 -22.57 20.22
CA LEU A 108 -3.06 -24.03 20.33
C LEU A 108 -4.43 -24.51 20.82
N ASP A 109 -5.06 -23.74 21.70
CA ASP A 109 -6.38 -24.01 22.25
C ASP A 109 -7.43 -24.16 21.14
N PHE A 110 -7.32 -23.39 20.06
CA PHE A 110 -8.21 -23.55 18.90
C PHE A 110 -8.00 -24.85 18.14
N PHE A 111 -6.87 -25.53 18.30
CA PHE A 111 -6.61 -26.80 17.65
C PHE A 111 -6.91 -28.00 18.53
N LEU A 112 -7.35 -27.86 19.77
CA LEU A 112 -7.69 -29.00 20.61
C LEU A 112 -8.82 -29.84 20.00
N LYS A 113 -8.78 -31.17 20.22
CA LYS A 113 -9.77 -32.15 19.71
C LYS A 113 -11.22 -31.68 19.94
N GLU A 114 -11.53 -31.17 21.14
CA GLU A 114 -12.85 -30.64 21.49
C GLU A 114 -13.27 -29.46 20.60
N LYS A 115 -12.38 -28.48 20.38
CA LYS A 115 -12.67 -27.32 19.51
C LYS A 115 -12.86 -27.73 18.05
N ARG A 116 -12.04 -28.67 17.55
CA ARG A 116 -12.18 -29.20 16.19
C ARG A 116 -13.52 -29.92 15.99
N LEU A 117 -14.01 -30.63 17.01
CA LEU A 117 -15.35 -31.25 16.97
C LEU A 117 -16.46 -30.19 16.97
N LYS A 118 -16.34 -29.15 17.82
CA LYS A 118 -17.28 -28.02 17.89
C LYS A 118 -17.41 -27.29 16.55
N TYR A 119 -16.30 -27.13 15.82
CA TYR A 119 -16.28 -26.45 14.52
C TYR A 119 -16.18 -27.43 13.34
N SER A 120 -16.57 -28.69 13.51
CA SER A 120 -16.52 -29.68 12.44
C SER A 120 -17.45 -29.28 11.28
N PRO A 121 -17.07 -29.58 10.02
CA PRO A 121 -17.89 -29.28 8.84
C PRO A 121 -19.31 -29.85 8.96
N LYS A 122 -19.44 -31.05 9.53
CA LYS A 122 -20.73 -31.71 9.77
C LYS A 122 -21.63 -30.94 10.74
N LEU A 123 -21.08 -30.45 11.84
CA LEU A 123 -21.83 -29.65 12.83
C LEU A 123 -22.22 -28.29 12.24
N LEU A 124 -21.28 -27.62 11.58
CA LEU A 124 -21.51 -26.33 10.91
C LEU A 124 -22.59 -26.44 9.83
N LEU A 125 -22.61 -27.52 9.05
CA LEU A 125 -23.65 -27.77 8.05
C LEU A 125 -25.02 -27.98 8.72
N GLY A 126 -25.08 -28.70 9.84
CA GLY A 126 -26.31 -28.83 10.63
C GLY A 126 -26.82 -27.47 11.11
N LYS A 127 -25.92 -26.61 11.60
CA LYS A 127 -26.22 -25.25 12.05
C LYS A 127 -26.68 -24.34 10.93
N TYR A 128 -26.13 -24.51 9.72
CA TYR A 128 -26.64 -23.84 8.53
C TYR A 128 -28.10 -24.19 8.25
N PHE A 129 -28.48 -25.47 8.33
CA PHE A 129 -29.89 -25.86 8.11
C PHE A 129 -30.81 -25.38 9.23
N GLU A 130 -30.34 -25.37 10.48
CA GLU A 130 -31.07 -24.73 11.60
C GLU A 130 -31.33 -23.26 11.32
N LEU A 131 -30.29 -22.52 10.89
CA LEU A 131 -30.41 -21.12 10.48
C LEU A 131 -31.39 -20.94 9.32
N HIS A 132 -31.27 -21.74 8.27
CA HIS A 132 -32.16 -21.71 7.11
C HIS A 132 -33.63 -21.87 7.54
N LYS A 133 -33.90 -22.75 8.50
CA LYS A 133 -35.25 -22.95 9.03
C LYS A 133 -35.75 -21.73 9.82
N VAL A 134 -34.96 -21.22 10.78
CA VAL A 134 -35.42 -20.12 11.65
C VAL A 134 -35.49 -18.76 10.94
N THR A 135 -34.78 -18.60 9.84
CA THR A 135 -34.77 -17.38 9.01
C THR A 135 -35.73 -17.46 7.80
N ASN A 136 -36.59 -18.48 7.76
CA ASN A 136 -37.51 -18.74 6.64
C ASN A 136 -36.82 -18.75 5.27
N GLY A 137 -35.77 -19.55 5.14
CA GLY A 137 -34.97 -19.65 3.92
C GLY A 137 -33.99 -18.51 3.72
N LEU A 138 -33.40 -17.98 4.81
CA LEU A 138 -32.45 -16.85 4.78
C LEU A 138 -33.06 -15.54 4.27
N ASN A 139 -34.38 -15.38 4.44
CA ASN A 139 -35.13 -14.21 4.01
C ASN A 139 -35.40 -13.21 5.15
N PHE A 140 -35.21 -13.62 6.40
CA PHE A 140 -35.48 -12.77 7.56
C PHE A 140 -34.42 -13.02 8.64
N PHE A 141 -33.72 -11.96 9.05
CA PHE A 141 -32.66 -12.01 10.05
C PHE A 141 -33.08 -11.19 11.28
N ASP A 142 -33.39 -11.87 12.38
CA ASP A 142 -33.77 -11.26 13.65
C ASP A 142 -32.74 -11.57 14.74
N GLU A 143 -32.21 -10.53 15.38
CA GLU A 143 -31.13 -10.65 16.36
C GLU A 143 -31.54 -11.48 17.59
N LYS A 144 -32.80 -11.42 18.03
CA LYS A 144 -33.25 -12.19 19.19
C LYS A 144 -33.25 -13.68 18.88
N ILE A 145 -33.75 -14.05 17.71
CA ILE A 145 -33.75 -15.44 17.22
C ILE A 145 -32.32 -15.95 17.01
N LEU A 146 -31.42 -15.09 16.51
CA LEU A 146 -30.03 -15.43 16.18
C LEU A 146 -29.06 -15.31 17.36
N SER A 147 -29.48 -14.75 18.50
CA SER A 147 -28.63 -14.49 19.66
C SER A 147 -27.90 -15.72 20.18
N LEU A 148 -28.59 -16.87 20.21
CA LEU A 148 -27.99 -18.15 20.63
C LEU A 148 -26.92 -18.62 19.64
N PHE A 149 -27.17 -18.47 18.34
CA PHE A 149 -26.18 -18.80 17.30
C PHE A 149 -24.92 -17.94 17.44
N PHE A 150 -25.09 -16.63 17.60
CA PHE A 150 -23.96 -15.72 17.80
C PHE A 150 -23.19 -16.02 19.09
N LYS A 151 -23.89 -16.35 20.18
CA LYS A 151 -23.23 -16.75 21.43
C LYS A 151 -22.42 -18.03 21.27
N GLU A 152 -22.98 -19.03 20.58
CA GLU A 152 -22.34 -20.33 20.32
C GLU A 152 -21.04 -20.19 19.52
N PHE A 153 -21.03 -19.30 18.52
CA PHE A 153 -19.92 -19.08 17.59
C PHE A 153 -19.09 -17.81 17.86
N SER A 154 -19.24 -17.21 19.04
CA SER A 154 -18.53 -15.99 19.44
C SER A 154 -17.01 -16.09 19.34
N GLU A 155 -16.44 -17.29 19.56
CA GLU A 155 -14.99 -17.54 19.39
C GLU A 155 -14.52 -17.41 17.93
N LEU A 156 -15.36 -17.75 16.94
CA LEU A 156 -15.02 -17.56 15.52
C LEU A 156 -15.04 -16.08 15.14
N GLU A 157 -15.91 -15.30 15.77
CA GLU A 157 -15.90 -13.84 15.65
C GLU A 157 -14.63 -13.27 16.28
N PHE A 158 -14.28 -13.74 17.48
CA PHE A 158 -13.05 -13.34 18.16
C PHE A 158 -11.80 -13.59 17.32
N ILE A 159 -11.70 -14.76 16.66
CA ILE A 159 -10.61 -15.07 15.72
C ILE A 159 -10.51 -14.00 14.64
N ARG A 160 -11.65 -13.62 14.05
CA ARG A 160 -11.74 -12.69 12.93
C ARG A 160 -11.44 -11.26 13.35
N ASP A 161 -12.09 -10.79 14.41
CA ASP A 161 -11.97 -9.43 14.93
C ASP A 161 -10.56 -9.13 15.45
N ASN A 162 -9.80 -10.16 15.84
CA ASN A 162 -8.40 -10.02 16.30
C ASN A 162 -7.36 -10.43 15.23
N ASN A 163 -7.80 -10.70 13.99
CA ASN A 163 -6.94 -11.14 12.89
C ASN A 163 -5.99 -12.29 13.28
N LEU A 164 -6.46 -13.26 14.09
CA LEU A 164 -5.58 -14.29 14.66
C LEU A 164 -4.97 -15.22 13.60
N PHE A 165 -5.60 -15.34 12.43
CA PHE A 165 -5.02 -16.03 11.27
C PHE A 165 -3.72 -15.41 10.77
N LEU A 166 -3.48 -14.12 11.05
CA LEU A 166 -2.32 -13.37 10.59
C LEU A 166 -1.39 -12.97 11.74
N ARG A 167 -1.94 -12.65 12.90
CA ARG A 167 -1.26 -11.97 14.02
C ARG A 167 -0.01 -12.67 14.52
N SER A 168 0.12 -13.99 14.37
CA SER A 168 1.30 -14.74 14.80
C SER A 168 2.33 -15.00 13.69
N LYS A 169 2.08 -14.56 12.45
CA LYS A 169 3.10 -14.60 11.39
C LYS A 169 4.24 -13.62 11.67
N VAL A 170 3.92 -12.49 12.31
CA VAL A 170 4.87 -11.42 12.59
C VAL A 170 4.63 -10.80 13.97
N SER A 171 5.68 -10.28 14.59
CA SER A 171 5.60 -9.41 15.78
C SER A 171 6.24 -8.07 15.47
N ILE A 172 5.59 -6.97 15.86
CA ILE A 172 6.01 -5.60 15.53
C ILE A 172 6.46 -4.91 16.83
N LYS A 173 7.64 -4.32 16.82
CA LYS A 173 8.20 -3.57 17.95
C LYS A 173 8.76 -2.23 17.49
N PHE A 174 8.23 -1.14 18.06
CA PHE A 174 8.75 0.19 17.82
C PHE A 174 9.90 0.52 18.77
N ASN A 175 11.07 0.79 18.21
CA ASN A 175 12.21 1.31 18.95
C ASN A 175 12.09 2.83 19.06
N LYS A 176 11.68 3.31 20.24
CA LYS A 176 11.47 4.75 20.50
C LYS A 176 12.75 5.58 20.41
N GLU A 177 13.92 5.00 20.73
CA GLU A 177 15.20 5.72 20.73
C GLU A 177 15.68 6.06 19.31
N ARG A 178 15.51 5.10 18.38
CA ARG A 178 15.95 5.24 16.98
C ARG A 178 14.82 5.61 16.02
N GLY A 179 13.56 5.53 16.48
CA GLY A 179 12.38 5.66 15.63
C GLY A 179 12.19 4.51 14.65
N PHE A 180 12.85 3.36 14.86
CA PHE A 180 12.79 2.22 13.94
C PHE A 180 11.63 1.29 14.27
N VAL A 181 11.11 0.61 13.25
CA VAL A 181 10.14 -0.47 13.42
C VAL A 181 10.84 -1.80 13.15
N TYR A 182 10.88 -2.67 14.16
CA TYR A 182 11.38 -4.03 14.04
C TYR A 182 10.22 -4.99 13.83
N ILE A 183 10.32 -5.83 12.80
CA ILE A 183 9.32 -6.84 12.46
C ILE A 183 9.99 -8.21 12.57
N TYR A 184 9.63 -8.97 13.60
CA TYR A 184 10.14 -10.31 13.85
C TYR A 184 9.26 -11.36 13.17
N TYR A 185 9.87 -12.35 12.52
CA TYR A 185 9.17 -13.40 11.78
C TYR A 185 10.01 -14.68 11.69
N ASN A 186 9.40 -15.80 11.29
CA ASN A 186 10.14 -17.04 11.00
C ASN A 186 10.53 -17.07 9.52
N ASP A 187 11.83 -16.95 9.24
CA ASP A 187 12.40 -16.88 7.89
C ASP A 187 12.28 -18.19 7.08
N LYS A 188 11.99 -19.32 7.75
CA LYS A 188 11.68 -20.60 7.10
C LYS A 188 10.28 -20.66 6.51
N THR A 189 9.36 -19.82 6.99
CA THR A 189 7.93 -19.87 6.59
C THR A 189 7.42 -18.55 6.02
N THR A 190 8.18 -17.47 6.15
CA THR A 190 7.77 -16.11 5.80
C THR A 190 8.95 -15.37 5.18
N SER A 191 8.78 -14.82 3.98
CA SER A 191 9.78 -13.97 3.33
C SER A 191 9.83 -12.58 3.99
N PHE A 192 10.91 -11.83 3.76
CA PHE A 192 11.02 -10.42 4.17
C PHE A 192 9.87 -9.58 3.61
N ARG A 193 9.52 -9.80 2.34
CA ARG A 193 8.40 -9.09 1.71
C ARG A 193 7.06 -9.45 2.37
N GLN A 194 6.83 -10.74 2.62
CA GLN A 194 5.63 -11.22 3.30
C GLN A 194 5.53 -10.65 4.73
N SER A 195 6.66 -10.55 5.45
CA SER A 195 6.66 -10.01 6.82
C SER A 195 6.27 -8.53 6.86
N LEU A 196 6.82 -7.70 5.96
CA LEU A 196 6.38 -6.31 5.80
C LEU A 196 4.90 -6.22 5.45
N TYR A 197 4.41 -7.08 4.55
CA TYR A 197 3.02 -7.09 4.14
C TYR A 197 2.06 -7.43 5.29
N TYR A 198 2.38 -8.47 6.07
CA TYR A 198 1.57 -8.87 7.22
C TYR A 198 1.61 -7.83 8.33
N ALA A 199 2.77 -7.22 8.57
CA ALA A 199 2.88 -6.13 9.53
C ALA A 199 2.01 -4.94 9.13
N LEU A 200 1.98 -4.59 7.83
CA LEU A 200 1.13 -3.52 7.31
C LEU A 200 -0.38 -3.80 7.51
N LEU A 201 -0.81 -5.03 7.27
CA LEU A 201 -2.22 -5.41 7.46
C LEU A 201 -2.64 -5.33 8.93
N LEU A 202 -1.77 -5.73 9.86
CA LEU A 202 -2.02 -5.66 11.30
C LEU A 202 -2.08 -4.21 11.79
N GLU A 203 -1.15 -3.35 11.35
CA GLU A 203 -1.14 -1.92 11.74
C GLU A 203 -2.34 -1.15 11.19
N LYS A 204 -2.91 -1.58 10.07
CA LYS A 204 -4.12 -0.97 9.49
C LYS A 204 -5.44 -1.56 10.04
N ASP A 205 -5.35 -2.56 10.91
CA ASP A 205 -6.50 -3.29 11.46
C ASP A 205 -7.50 -3.77 10.39
N VAL A 206 -6.96 -4.34 9.30
CA VAL A 206 -7.76 -4.78 8.15
C VAL A 206 -8.27 -6.20 8.38
N ASP A 207 -9.55 -6.48 8.13
CA ASP A 207 -10.10 -7.85 8.12
C ASP A 207 -9.40 -8.68 7.04
N PHE A 208 -8.49 -9.57 7.48
CA PHE A 208 -7.64 -10.38 6.62
C PHE A 208 -8.46 -11.26 5.66
N LEU A 209 -9.52 -11.91 6.15
CA LEU A 209 -10.32 -12.81 5.32
C LEU A 209 -11.12 -12.03 4.29
N ASN A 210 -11.73 -10.91 4.69
CA ASN A 210 -12.51 -10.08 3.77
C ASN A 210 -11.68 -9.50 2.62
N THR A 211 -10.39 -9.24 2.86
CA THR A 211 -9.50 -8.67 1.84
C THR A 211 -8.88 -9.70 0.90
N HIS A 212 -8.79 -10.97 1.31
CA HIS A 212 -8.02 -11.98 0.58
C HIS A 212 -8.84 -13.19 0.13
N ASN A 213 -10.04 -13.38 0.66
CA ASN A 213 -10.96 -14.39 0.17
C ASN A 213 -12.04 -13.78 -0.71
N ASN A 214 -12.54 -14.58 -1.65
CA ASN A 214 -13.77 -14.27 -2.33
C ASN A 214 -14.91 -14.34 -1.32
N THR A 215 -15.65 -13.25 -1.14
CA THR A 215 -16.87 -13.26 -0.33
C THR A 215 -17.92 -14.09 -1.05
N TYR A 216 -18.32 -15.19 -0.42
CA TYR A 216 -19.37 -16.06 -0.95
C TYR A 216 -20.72 -15.77 -0.28
N THR A 217 -21.80 -16.13 -0.96
CA THR A 217 -23.15 -16.14 -0.39
C THR A 217 -23.32 -17.30 0.60
N LEU A 218 -24.29 -17.20 1.51
CA LEU A 218 -24.61 -18.28 2.46
C LEU A 218 -24.89 -19.63 1.78
N ASN A 219 -25.57 -19.63 0.62
CA ASN A 219 -25.80 -20.85 -0.17
C ASN A 219 -24.48 -21.44 -0.71
N GLN A 220 -23.53 -20.60 -1.13
CA GLN A 220 -22.21 -21.06 -1.57
C GLN A 220 -21.39 -21.62 -0.40
N TYR A 221 -21.45 -21.00 0.78
CA TYR A 221 -20.84 -21.56 1.99
C TYR A 221 -21.43 -22.91 2.37
N ALA A 222 -22.74 -23.09 2.21
CA ALA A 222 -23.36 -24.39 2.43
C ALA A 222 -22.91 -25.46 1.43
N ASN A 223 -22.66 -25.10 0.15
CA ASN A 223 -22.03 -26.03 -0.81
C ASN A 223 -20.62 -26.44 -0.35
N ILE A 224 -19.83 -25.48 0.17
CA ILE A 224 -18.49 -25.74 0.71
C ILE A 224 -18.58 -26.67 1.92
N LEU A 225 -19.44 -26.36 2.91
CA LEU A 225 -19.64 -27.17 4.10
C LEU A 225 -20.13 -28.59 3.77
N THR A 226 -21.06 -28.72 2.82
CA THR A 226 -21.53 -30.03 2.31
C THR A 226 -20.37 -30.85 1.76
N THR A 227 -19.50 -30.21 0.98
CA THR A 227 -18.33 -30.85 0.37
C THR A 227 -17.28 -31.24 1.42
N LEU A 228 -17.02 -30.37 2.40
CA LEU A 228 -16.09 -30.65 3.49
C LEU A 228 -16.61 -31.79 4.40
N ALA A 229 -17.90 -31.79 4.73
CA ALA A 229 -18.54 -32.86 5.49
C ALA A 229 -18.51 -34.19 4.74
N TYR A 230 -18.72 -34.15 3.41
CA TYR A 230 -18.55 -35.34 2.56
C TYR A 230 -17.12 -35.90 2.64
N TYR A 231 -16.11 -35.04 2.56
CA TYR A 231 -14.71 -35.47 2.67
C TYR A 231 -14.37 -36.10 4.03
N GLU A 232 -14.92 -35.57 5.11
CA GLU A 232 -14.76 -36.13 6.45
C GLU A 232 -15.44 -37.50 6.59
N GLU A 233 -16.66 -37.63 6.09
CA GLU A 233 -17.44 -38.87 6.21
C GLU A 233 -16.91 -39.99 5.29
N THR A 234 -16.36 -39.62 4.13
CA THR A 234 -15.72 -40.59 3.22
C THR A 234 -14.45 -41.17 3.82
N LYS A 235 -13.66 -40.37 4.56
CA LYS A 235 -12.46 -40.86 5.26
C LYS A 235 -12.78 -41.88 6.35
N THR A 236 -13.92 -41.75 7.02
CA THR A 236 -14.30 -42.61 8.14
C THR A 236 -15.11 -43.84 7.72
N SER A 237 -15.98 -43.71 6.73
CA SER A 237 -16.99 -44.74 6.40
C SER A 237 -17.01 -45.16 4.92
N ASN A 238 -16.12 -44.62 4.09
CA ASN A 238 -16.04 -44.86 2.64
C ASN A 238 -17.40 -44.71 1.91
N ILE A 239 -18.20 -43.73 2.32
CA ILE A 239 -19.53 -43.47 1.74
C ILE A 239 -19.44 -42.81 0.35
N GLY A 240 -20.25 -43.26 -0.60
CA GLY A 240 -20.37 -42.61 -1.92
C GLY A 240 -21.17 -41.30 -1.87
N LYS A 241 -20.85 -40.34 -2.78
CA LYS A 241 -21.49 -39.01 -2.88
C LYS A 241 -23.03 -39.08 -2.85
N SER A 242 -23.63 -39.95 -3.67
CA SER A 242 -25.09 -40.07 -3.76
C SER A 242 -25.73 -40.54 -2.46
N LYS A 243 -25.09 -41.48 -1.75
CA LYS A 243 -25.59 -41.99 -0.45
C LYS A 243 -25.45 -40.93 0.64
N PHE A 244 -24.36 -40.18 0.64
CA PHE A 244 -24.15 -39.07 1.57
C PHE A 244 -25.21 -37.97 1.39
N LEU A 245 -25.45 -37.51 0.15
CA LEU A 245 -26.46 -36.49 -0.13
C LEU A 245 -27.88 -36.99 0.21
N LYS A 246 -28.19 -38.26 -0.07
CA LYS A 246 -29.46 -38.87 0.34
C LYS A 246 -29.66 -38.81 1.87
N ASN A 247 -28.62 -39.11 2.65
CA ASN A 247 -28.68 -39.01 4.11
C ASN A 247 -28.93 -37.56 4.58
N ILE A 248 -28.30 -36.57 3.95
CA ILE A 248 -28.55 -35.16 4.24
C ILE A 248 -30.01 -34.78 3.94
N VAL A 249 -30.52 -35.15 2.77
CA VAL A 249 -31.91 -34.87 2.36
C VAL A 249 -32.91 -35.54 3.31
N MET A 250 -32.67 -36.77 3.73
CA MET A 250 -33.53 -37.44 4.71
C MET A 250 -33.53 -36.75 6.07
N LYS A 251 -32.41 -36.15 6.48
CA LYS A 251 -32.28 -35.45 7.75
C LYS A 251 -32.89 -34.04 7.74
N TYR A 252 -32.82 -33.35 6.59
CA TYR A 252 -33.30 -31.97 6.41
C TYR A 252 -34.14 -31.82 5.14
N PRO A 253 -35.30 -32.51 5.04
CA PRO A 253 -36.03 -32.62 3.77
C PRO A 253 -36.49 -31.25 3.26
N ARG A 254 -37.08 -30.40 4.11
CA ARG A 254 -37.64 -29.11 3.70
C ARG A 254 -36.57 -28.11 3.26
N GLU A 255 -35.41 -28.16 3.90
CA GLU A 255 -34.29 -27.25 3.70
C GLU A 255 -33.39 -27.67 2.51
N THR A 256 -33.57 -28.88 1.98
CA THR A 256 -32.74 -29.45 0.91
C THR A 256 -33.46 -29.57 -0.45
N PHE A 257 -34.80 -29.41 -0.48
CA PHE A 257 -35.62 -29.41 -1.70
C PHE A 257 -35.22 -28.31 -2.71
N THR A 258 -34.45 -27.31 -2.30
CA THR A 258 -33.95 -26.18 -3.11
C THR A 258 -32.48 -26.34 -3.54
N GLY A 259 -32.02 -27.57 -3.80
CA GLY A 259 -30.77 -27.79 -4.54
C GLY A 259 -29.65 -28.53 -3.82
N PHE A 260 -29.88 -29.12 -2.64
CA PHE A 260 -28.89 -29.94 -1.91
C PHE A 260 -28.93 -31.45 -2.24
N ALA A 261 -29.88 -31.89 -3.08
CA ALA A 261 -30.03 -33.29 -3.47
C ALA A 261 -29.14 -33.72 -4.65
N ASP A 262 -28.36 -32.80 -5.23
CA ASP A 262 -27.62 -32.99 -6.47
C ASP A 262 -26.10 -33.10 -6.24
N ILE A 263 -25.45 -34.06 -6.90
CA ILE A 263 -23.99 -34.25 -6.86
C ILE A 263 -23.23 -32.97 -7.28
N ARG A 264 -23.84 -32.14 -8.14
CA ARG A 264 -23.29 -30.84 -8.55
C ARG A 264 -23.00 -29.90 -7.37
N VAL A 265 -23.63 -30.09 -6.22
CA VAL A 265 -23.34 -29.33 -4.98
C VAL A 265 -21.90 -29.55 -4.54
N ILE A 266 -21.45 -30.81 -4.57
CA ILE A 266 -20.09 -31.20 -4.17
C ILE A 266 -19.08 -30.64 -5.18
N GLU A 267 -19.36 -30.77 -6.48
CA GLU A 267 -18.49 -30.26 -7.55
C GLU A 267 -18.34 -28.72 -7.52
N ARG A 268 -19.43 -28.00 -7.21
CA ARG A 268 -19.39 -26.54 -7.02
C ARG A 268 -18.62 -26.16 -5.77
N GLY A 269 -18.84 -26.88 -4.66
CA GLY A 269 -18.10 -26.69 -3.42
C GLY A 269 -16.60 -26.88 -3.60
N ASP A 270 -16.18 -27.88 -4.37
CA ASP A 270 -14.77 -28.14 -4.71
C ASP A 270 -14.09 -26.96 -5.41
N LYS A 271 -14.79 -26.31 -6.35
CA LYS A 271 -14.25 -25.11 -7.03
C LYS A 271 -13.96 -24.00 -6.03
N TYR A 272 -14.87 -23.74 -5.09
CA TYR A 272 -14.70 -22.72 -4.06
C TYR A 272 -13.59 -23.09 -3.06
N ILE A 273 -13.54 -24.37 -2.63
CA ILE A 273 -12.48 -24.88 -1.75
C ILE A 273 -11.11 -24.67 -2.37
N ASN A 274 -10.93 -25.04 -3.65
CA ASN A 274 -9.67 -24.86 -4.35
C ASN A 274 -9.26 -23.38 -4.44
N SER A 275 -10.21 -22.47 -4.60
CA SER A 275 -9.94 -21.03 -4.55
C SER A 275 -9.44 -20.59 -3.17
N ILE A 276 -10.07 -21.04 -2.09
CA ILE A 276 -9.66 -20.68 -0.73
C ILE A 276 -8.28 -21.28 -0.40
N ILE A 277 -8.02 -22.52 -0.83
CA ILE A 277 -6.71 -23.17 -0.63
C ILE A 277 -5.59 -22.38 -1.32
N LYS A 278 -5.81 -21.90 -2.55
CA LYS A 278 -4.81 -21.04 -3.23
C LYS A 278 -4.44 -19.81 -2.38
N ASN A 279 -5.43 -19.18 -1.75
CA ASN A 279 -5.19 -18.05 -0.85
C ASN A 279 -4.43 -18.47 0.41
N ILE A 280 -4.79 -19.60 1.02
CA ILE A 280 -4.05 -20.17 2.15
C ILE A 280 -2.59 -20.41 1.77
N ASN A 281 -2.30 -20.98 0.59
CA ASN A 281 -0.93 -21.18 0.11
C ASN A 281 -0.18 -19.85 0.00
N ALA A 282 -0.75 -18.85 -0.67
CA ALA A 282 -0.10 -17.54 -0.87
C ALA A 282 0.29 -16.83 0.45
N HIS A 283 -0.44 -17.08 1.54
CA HIS A 283 -0.24 -16.39 2.82
C HIS A 283 0.39 -17.22 3.93
N TYR A 284 0.39 -18.55 3.82
CA TYR A 284 0.91 -19.41 4.88
C TYR A 284 2.22 -20.11 4.51
N GLU A 285 2.53 -20.21 3.22
CA GLU A 285 3.76 -20.80 2.71
C GLU A 285 4.80 -19.72 2.38
N LEU A 286 6.07 -20.11 2.45
CA LEU A 286 7.18 -19.26 2.04
C LEU A 286 7.05 -18.98 0.53
N ASN A 287 7.13 -17.71 0.15
CA ASN A 287 7.23 -17.35 -1.26
C ASN A 287 8.69 -17.46 -1.72
N GLU A 288 9.02 -18.55 -2.41
CA GLU A 288 10.37 -18.81 -2.94
C GLU A 288 10.86 -17.69 -3.89
N SER A 289 9.98 -17.12 -4.70
CA SER A 289 10.35 -16.00 -5.59
C SER A 289 10.69 -14.72 -4.83
N ASP A 290 10.07 -14.48 -3.67
CA ASP A 290 10.48 -13.39 -2.78
C ASP A 290 11.85 -13.68 -2.20
N LYS A 291 12.10 -14.93 -1.80
CA LYS A 291 13.35 -15.36 -1.20
C LYS A 291 14.54 -15.29 -2.17
N GLU A 292 14.34 -15.72 -3.41
CA GLU A 292 15.32 -15.53 -4.48
C GLU A 292 15.62 -14.04 -4.72
N ARG A 293 14.59 -13.19 -4.73
CA ARG A 293 14.76 -11.74 -4.87
C ARG A 293 15.46 -11.09 -3.68
N GLU A 294 15.31 -11.62 -2.47
CA GLU A 294 16.09 -11.20 -1.30
C GLU A 294 17.58 -11.52 -1.49
N ASN A 295 17.88 -12.74 -1.90
CA ASN A 295 19.26 -13.24 -2.06
C ASN A 295 20.00 -12.54 -3.22
N ASN A 296 19.30 -12.28 -4.34
CA ASN A 296 19.91 -11.71 -5.55
C ASN A 296 20.16 -10.18 -5.48
N ARG A 297 19.78 -9.49 -4.40
CA ARG A 297 19.87 -8.01 -4.31
C ARG A 297 21.25 -7.46 -3.95
N LEU A 298 22.20 -8.32 -3.58
CA LEU A 298 23.46 -7.90 -2.96
C LEU A 298 24.65 -7.72 -3.93
N SER A 299 24.67 -8.28 -5.14
CA SER A 299 25.89 -8.22 -5.99
C SER A 299 25.91 -7.18 -7.11
N ASP A 300 24.81 -6.80 -7.76
CA ASP A 300 24.89 -5.97 -9.00
C ASP A 300 23.92 -4.78 -9.01
N ARG A 301 24.40 -3.60 -8.57
CA ARG A 301 23.60 -2.36 -8.51
C ARG A 301 24.07 -1.25 -9.45
N THR A 302 24.97 -1.48 -10.39
CA THR A 302 25.66 -0.39 -11.10
C THR A 302 25.08 0.04 -12.46
N SER A 303 23.93 -0.46 -12.94
CA SER A 303 23.42 0.01 -14.25
C SER A 303 21.91 0.00 -14.53
N PHE A 304 21.04 -0.40 -13.58
CA PHE A 304 19.60 -0.49 -13.90
C PHE A 304 18.90 0.87 -13.78
N ASP A 305 18.47 1.45 -14.90
CA ASP A 305 17.61 2.62 -14.90
C ASP A 305 16.21 2.25 -14.37
N LEU A 306 15.94 2.62 -13.12
CA LEU A 306 14.66 2.38 -12.44
C LEU A 306 13.49 3.09 -13.12
N THR A 307 13.72 4.06 -14.02
CA THR A 307 12.64 4.74 -14.74
C THR A 307 11.92 3.82 -15.72
N ASN A 308 12.61 2.81 -16.28
CA ASN A 308 12.01 1.81 -17.17
C ASN A 308 11.13 0.77 -16.45
N THR A 309 11.12 0.79 -15.10
CA THR A 309 10.22 -0.05 -14.30
C THR A 309 8.89 0.64 -13.97
N VAL A 310 8.74 1.91 -14.33
CA VAL A 310 7.51 2.69 -14.10
C VAL A 310 6.70 2.73 -15.39
N PRO A 311 5.38 2.47 -15.38
CA PRO A 311 4.56 2.61 -16.56
C PRO A 311 4.74 3.97 -17.27
N PRO A 312 4.87 4.00 -18.62
CA PRO A 312 5.09 5.23 -19.38
C PRO A 312 4.03 6.30 -19.15
N ASP A 313 2.77 5.91 -18.96
CA ASP A 313 1.68 6.83 -18.69
C ASP A 313 1.83 7.52 -17.33
N VAL A 314 2.25 6.79 -16.31
CA VAL A 314 2.55 7.32 -14.96
C VAL A 314 3.71 8.31 -15.06
N GLN A 315 4.76 7.98 -15.81
CA GLN A 315 5.89 8.88 -16.01
C GLN A 315 5.47 10.21 -16.66
N VAL A 316 4.64 10.16 -17.70
CA VAL A 316 4.11 11.35 -18.38
C VAL A 316 3.21 12.18 -17.47
N LYS A 317 2.18 11.57 -16.87
CA LYS A 317 1.20 12.26 -16.02
C LYS A 317 1.86 12.93 -14.81
N SER A 318 2.82 12.22 -14.21
CA SER A 318 3.59 12.71 -13.07
C SER A 318 4.48 13.89 -13.44
N ALA A 319 5.24 13.79 -14.54
CA ALA A 319 6.11 14.88 -15.00
C ALA A 319 5.31 16.14 -15.33
N LEU A 320 4.18 16.00 -16.05
CA LEU A 320 3.29 17.12 -16.35
C LEU A 320 2.71 17.75 -15.09
N SER A 321 2.32 16.93 -14.11
CA SER A 321 1.82 17.42 -12.82
C SER A 321 2.88 18.21 -12.03
N ILE A 322 4.13 17.76 -12.04
CA ILE A 322 5.24 18.51 -11.43
C ILE A 322 5.42 19.87 -12.13
N PHE A 323 5.38 19.91 -13.47
CA PHE A 323 5.50 21.18 -14.19
C PHE A 323 4.30 22.10 -13.97
N ILE A 324 3.07 21.57 -13.86
CA ILE A 324 1.88 22.33 -13.44
C ILE A 324 2.13 22.98 -12.08
N ASN A 325 2.64 22.23 -11.11
CA ASN A 325 2.96 22.76 -9.78
C ASN A 325 4.05 23.83 -9.84
N TYR A 326 5.09 23.62 -10.65
CA TYR A 326 6.16 24.59 -10.86
C TYR A 326 5.63 25.93 -11.38
N TYR A 327 4.82 25.91 -12.44
CA TYR A 327 4.25 27.13 -12.99
C TYR A 327 3.22 27.77 -12.07
N SER A 328 2.43 26.97 -11.36
CA SER A 328 1.48 27.45 -10.36
C SER A 328 2.19 28.16 -9.21
N PHE A 329 3.33 27.63 -8.75
CA PHE A 329 4.14 28.24 -7.69
C PHE A 329 4.78 29.57 -8.11
N ILE A 330 5.19 29.68 -9.38
CA ILE A 330 5.65 30.97 -9.94
C ILE A 330 4.51 31.98 -9.96
N LEU A 331 3.35 31.57 -10.46
CA LEU A 331 2.17 32.44 -10.57
C LEU A 331 1.57 32.82 -9.21
N SER A 332 1.81 32.03 -8.16
CA SER A 332 1.39 32.38 -6.81
C SER A 332 2.28 33.46 -6.18
N HIS A 333 3.53 33.61 -6.62
CA HIS A 333 4.54 34.52 -6.05
C HIS A 333 5.22 35.39 -7.12
N ILE A 334 4.43 36.02 -7.99
CA ILE A 334 4.92 36.74 -9.18
C ILE A 334 6.01 37.78 -8.83
N SER A 335 5.79 38.61 -7.80
CA SER A 335 6.74 39.67 -7.42
C SER A 335 8.13 39.12 -7.09
N PHE A 336 8.18 38.05 -6.28
CA PHE A 336 9.42 37.35 -5.93
C PHE A 336 10.14 36.86 -7.17
N PHE A 337 9.42 36.16 -8.04
CA PHE A 337 10.01 35.51 -9.20
C PHE A 337 10.43 36.52 -10.29
N LYS A 338 9.76 37.66 -10.42
CA LYS A 338 10.19 38.76 -11.30
C LYS A 338 11.50 39.37 -10.82
N GLU A 339 11.62 39.62 -9.52
CA GLU A 339 12.86 40.14 -8.92
C GLU A 339 14.01 39.12 -9.03
N LEU A 340 13.74 37.84 -8.78
CA LEU A 340 14.73 36.77 -8.94
C LEU A 340 15.21 36.65 -10.40
N LYS A 341 14.31 36.78 -11.38
CA LYS A 341 14.67 36.77 -12.80
C LYS A 341 15.55 37.95 -13.19
N THR A 342 15.34 39.12 -12.59
CA THR A 342 16.21 40.28 -12.77
C THR A 342 17.60 40.04 -12.18
N LEU A 343 17.68 39.54 -10.94
CA LEU A 343 18.94 39.18 -10.30
C LEU A 343 19.73 38.14 -11.13
N ARG A 344 19.04 37.11 -11.62
CA ARG A 344 19.64 36.08 -12.49
C ARG A 344 20.27 36.69 -13.75
N LYS A 345 19.57 37.60 -14.44
CA LYS A 345 20.09 38.26 -15.65
C LYS A 345 21.32 39.11 -15.34
N SER A 346 21.30 39.84 -14.22
CA SER A 346 22.43 40.66 -13.79
C SER A 346 23.67 39.80 -13.51
N LEU A 347 23.49 38.67 -12.80
CA LEU A 347 24.56 37.72 -12.53
C LEU A 347 25.09 37.05 -13.79
N GLU A 348 24.21 36.67 -14.72
CA GLU A 348 24.60 36.09 -16.01
C GLU A 348 25.47 37.05 -16.82
N ALA A 349 25.12 38.34 -16.85
CA ALA A 349 25.92 39.38 -17.52
C ALA A 349 27.31 39.52 -16.87
N ASP A 350 27.39 39.59 -15.55
CA ASP A 350 28.65 39.67 -14.81
C ASP A 350 29.56 38.46 -15.03
N LEU A 351 28.98 37.25 -14.96
CA LEU A 351 29.71 36.00 -15.19
C LEU A 351 30.22 35.92 -16.63
N SER A 352 29.42 36.37 -17.61
CA SER A 352 29.80 36.38 -19.03
C SER A 352 30.91 37.38 -19.36
N CYS A 353 31.13 38.40 -18.51
CA CYS A 353 32.26 39.32 -18.64
C CYS A 353 33.58 38.72 -18.14
N SER A 354 33.54 37.68 -17.31
CA SER A 354 34.70 37.11 -16.61
C SER A 354 35.00 35.65 -16.99
N HIS A 355 34.05 34.95 -17.62
CA HIS A 355 34.13 33.55 -17.99
C HIS A 355 33.60 33.37 -19.41
N ASP A 356 34.05 32.31 -20.09
CA ASP A 356 33.43 31.90 -21.34
C ASP A 356 31.97 31.48 -21.13
N LYS A 357 31.19 31.47 -22.22
CA LYS A 357 29.76 31.20 -22.19
C LYS A 357 29.39 29.86 -21.56
N SER A 358 30.22 28.82 -21.72
CA SER A 358 29.96 27.49 -21.16
C SER A 358 30.16 27.50 -19.66
N SER A 359 31.27 28.08 -19.21
CA SER A 359 31.61 28.21 -17.78
C SER A 359 30.65 29.14 -17.03
N ALA A 360 30.28 30.28 -17.62
CA ALA A 360 29.28 31.18 -17.03
C ALA A 360 27.93 30.47 -16.82
N LYS A 361 27.53 29.62 -17.77
CA LYS A 361 26.28 28.85 -17.72
C LYS A 361 26.29 27.76 -16.65
N SER A 362 27.43 27.09 -16.42
CA SER A 362 27.55 26.07 -15.37
C SER A 362 27.65 26.66 -13.96
N ILE A 363 28.30 27.82 -13.82
CA ILE A 363 28.49 28.50 -12.53
C ILE A 363 27.20 29.18 -12.05
N LEU A 364 26.40 29.75 -12.95
CA LEU A 364 25.25 30.59 -12.62
C LEU A 364 24.24 29.94 -11.64
N PRO A 365 23.79 28.67 -11.81
CA PRO A 365 22.88 28.05 -10.85
C PRO A 365 23.51 27.89 -9.45
N VAL A 366 24.79 27.52 -9.40
CA VAL A 366 25.54 27.36 -8.14
C VAL A 366 25.67 28.72 -7.44
N ALA A 367 26.07 29.75 -8.18
CA ALA A 367 26.19 31.11 -7.66
C ALA A 367 24.88 31.61 -7.05
N LEU A 368 23.75 31.47 -7.77
CA LEU A 368 22.41 31.86 -7.29
C LEU A 368 22.01 31.14 -6.00
N ASN A 369 22.26 29.82 -5.91
CA ASN A 369 21.98 29.06 -4.71
C ASN A 369 22.86 29.50 -3.53
N SER A 370 24.17 29.68 -3.79
CA SER A 370 25.14 30.09 -2.77
C SER A 370 24.86 31.48 -2.22
N ILE A 371 24.57 32.49 -3.05
CA ILE A 371 24.31 33.85 -2.57
C ILE A 371 23.00 33.98 -1.77
N SER A 372 22.02 33.10 -2.03
CA SER A 372 20.72 33.10 -1.35
C SER A 372 20.77 32.58 0.10
N SER A 373 21.82 31.81 0.43
CA SER A 373 22.01 31.19 1.75
C SER A 373 22.90 32.05 2.64
N ASN A 374 22.68 32.04 3.96
CA ASN A 374 23.56 32.72 4.92
C ASN A 374 24.99 32.13 4.84
N PRO A 375 26.04 32.93 5.02
CA PRO A 375 27.42 32.46 4.96
C PRO A 375 27.71 31.53 6.15
N THR A 376 27.63 30.23 5.95
CA THR A 376 28.20 29.24 6.88
C THR A 376 29.52 28.67 6.37
N TYR A 377 29.90 28.98 5.13
CA TYR A 377 31.16 28.56 4.51
C TYR A 377 31.87 29.76 3.88
N GLU A 378 32.85 30.31 4.59
CA GLU A 378 33.88 31.15 3.98
C GLU A 378 34.88 30.24 3.25
N SER A 379 34.47 29.71 2.10
CA SER A 379 35.40 28.99 1.24
C SER A 379 36.46 29.95 0.71
N LYS A 380 37.73 29.59 0.88
CA LYS A 380 38.89 30.36 0.40
C LYS A 380 39.28 30.02 -1.05
N ASP A 381 38.55 29.13 -1.70
CA ASP A 381 38.75 28.83 -3.12
C ASP A 381 38.24 29.98 -4.03
N GLU A 382 38.67 29.96 -5.28
CA GLU A 382 38.36 31.03 -6.25
C GLU A 382 36.85 31.23 -6.45
N LEU A 383 36.07 30.14 -6.42
CA LEU A 383 34.61 30.18 -6.52
C LEU A 383 33.95 30.77 -5.26
N GLY A 384 34.43 30.41 -4.06
CA GLY A 384 33.99 31.00 -2.80
C GLY A 384 34.23 32.51 -2.75
N ILE A 385 35.41 32.95 -3.21
CA ILE A 385 35.75 34.38 -3.33
C ILE A 385 34.80 35.07 -4.34
N LEU A 386 34.55 34.46 -5.49
CA LEU A 386 33.62 34.96 -6.49
C LEU A 386 32.20 35.11 -5.92
N PHE A 387 31.67 34.09 -5.25
CA PHE A 387 30.32 34.13 -4.69
C PHE A 387 30.18 35.17 -3.58
N ASN A 388 31.21 35.36 -2.75
CA ASN A 388 31.22 36.43 -1.75
C ASN A 388 31.22 37.82 -2.39
N LYS A 389 32.02 38.05 -3.44
CA LYS A 389 31.98 39.30 -4.20
C LYS A 389 30.61 39.58 -4.81
N LEU A 390 29.99 38.57 -5.42
CA LEU A 390 28.64 38.68 -5.99
C LEU A 390 27.58 38.95 -4.91
N ARG A 391 27.67 38.28 -3.75
CA ARG A 391 26.77 38.52 -2.62
C ARG A 391 26.86 39.96 -2.09
N ILE A 392 28.06 40.52 -2.01
CA ILE A 392 28.27 41.92 -1.60
C ILE A 392 27.68 42.87 -2.65
N LYS A 393 27.96 42.63 -3.93
CA LYS A 393 27.49 43.47 -5.04
C LYS A 393 25.96 43.53 -5.12
N TYR A 394 25.28 42.40 -4.95
CA TYR A 394 23.83 42.26 -5.06
C TYR A 394 23.10 42.20 -3.69
N LYS A 395 23.72 42.76 -2.64
CA LYS A 395 23.21 42.65 -1.26
C LYS A 395 21.77 43.16 -1.12
N ASN A 396 21.43 44.24 -1.81
CA ASN A 396 20.12 44.89 -1.68
C ASN A 396 19.01 44.01 -2.30
N GLU A 397 19.25 43.49 -3.49
CA GLU A 397 18.36 42.58 -4.22
C GLU A 397 18.18 41.27 -3.43
N ILE A 398 19.26 40.70 -2.90
CA ILE A 398 19.19 39.49 -2.06
C ILE A 398 18.38 39.78 -0.78
N THR A 399 18.60 40.92 -0.13
CA THR A 399 17.87 41.31 1.09
C THR A 399 16.38 41.52 0.82
N SER A 400 16.04 42.12 -0.32
CA SER A 400 14.66 42.31 -0.76
C SER A 400 13.97 40.97 -1.04
N LEU A 401 14.60 40.09 -1.81
CA LEU A 401 14.10 38.72 -2.06
C LEU A 401 13.89 37.93 -0.75
N ASN A 402 14.83 38.04 0.19
CA ASN A 402 14.76 37.35 1.49
C ASN A 402 13.64 37.88 2.41
N LYS A 403 13.10 39.07 2.17
CA LYS A 403 11.95 39.63 2.93
C LYS A 403 10.60 39.12 2.43
N GLN A 404 10.56 38.46 1.27
CA GLN A 404 9.32 37.94 0.70
C GLN A 404 8.98 36.55 1.28
N LEU A 405 7.73 36.12 1.12
CA LEU A 405 7.17 34.88 1.69
C LEU A 405 7.79 33.56 1.17
N VAL A 406 8.67 33.62 0.17
CA VAL A 406 9.28 32.42 -0.44
C VAL A 406 10.55 32.04 0.32
N THR A 407 10.47 30.99 1.14
CA THR A 407 11.58 30.53 2.00
C THR A 407 12.62 29.65 1.28
N ASN A 408 12.29 29.15 0.09
CA ASN A 408 13.13 28.26 -0.68
C ASN A 408 14.43 28.94 -1.16
N LYS A 409 15.59 28.29 -0.97
CA LYS A 409 16.93 28.81 -1.35
C LYS A 409 17.53 28.18 -2.61
N SER A 410 16.79 27.31 -3.28
CA SER A 410 17.20 26.64 -4.52
C SER A 410 16.97 27.53 -5.76
N TRP A 411 17.36 28.80 -5.67
CA TRP A 411 17.07 29.85 -6.67
C TRP A 411 17.65 29.58 -8.06
N GLY A 412 18.83 28.95 -8.12
CA GLY A 412 19.57 28.70 -9.35
C GLY A 412 18.85 27.77 -10.35
N TYR A 413 17.93 26.95 -9.86
CA TYR A 413 17.19 25.99 -10.68
C TYR A 413 15.94 26.59 -11.34
N PHE A 414 15.53 27.81 -11.00
CA PHE A 414 14.40 28.48 -11.66
C PHE A 414 14.84 29.14 -12.98
N PHE A 415 13.97 29.06 -13.99
CA PHE A 415 14.16 29.63 -15.34
C PHE A 415 15.31 29.04 -16.18
N ASP A 416 15.87 27.90 -15.79
CA ASP A 416 16.82 27.19 -16.64
C ASP A 416 16.08 26.43 -17.75
N ASN A 417 16.22 26.89 -18.99
CA ASN A 417 15.58 26.29 -20.16
C ASN A 417 16.05 24.85 -20.46
N ILE A 418 17.19 24.39 -19.91
CA ILE A 418 17.61 22.99 -20.00
C ILE A 418 16.76 22.13 -19.07
N LEU A 419 16.44 22.63 -17.88
CA LEU A 419 15.73 21.90 -16.84
C LEU A 419 14.20 22.03 -16.96
N ILE A 420 13.72 23.18 -17.44
CA ILE A 420 12.32 23.58 -17.39
C ILE A 420 11.81 23.84 -18.81
N PRO A 421 10.97 22.96 -19.38
CA PRO A 421 10.31 23.19 -20.65
C PRO A 421 9.26 24.29 -20.52
N GLN A 422 9.16 25.16 -21.51
CA GLN A 422 8.12 26.20 -21.59
C GLN A 422 6.70 25.59 -21.55
N ILE A 423 5.73 26.28 -20.92
CA ILE A 423 4.32 25.83 -20.85
C ILE A 423 3.78 25.44 -22.22
N PHE A 424 4.01 26.27 -23.24
CA PHE A 424 3.54 25.99 -24.59
C PHE A 424 4.16 24.70 -25.18
N SER A 425 5.41 24.40 -24.84
CA SER A 425 6.09 23.14 -25.22
C SER A 425 5.50 21.91 -24.52
N LEU A 426 4.98 22.09 -23.29
CA LEU A 426 4.24 21.05 -22.57
C LEU A 426 2.87 20.80 -23.23
N ILE A 427 2.15 21.87 -23.60
CA ILE A 427 0.87 21.77 -24.33
C ILE A 427 1.06 21.04 -25.67
N LYS A 428 2.10 21.38 -26.44
CA LYS A 428 2.45 20.64 -27.66
C LYS A 428 2.71 19.16 -27.42
N THR A 429 3.30 18.82 -26.27
CA THR A 429 3.56 17.42 -25.90
C THR A 429 2.25 16.68 -25.60
N CYS A 430 1.32 17.32 -24.89
CA CYS A 430 -0.02 16.76 -24.66
C CYS A 430 -0.80 16.58 -25.97
N ALA A 431 -0.79 17.60 -26.84
CA ALA A 431 -1.44 17.53 -28.15
C ALA A 431 -0.89 16.39 -29.01
N PHE A 432 0.44 16.24 -29.06
CA PHE A 432 1.10 15.12 -29.75
C PHE A 432 0.67 13.76 -29.19
N LEU A 433 0.71 13.59 -27.87
CA LEU A 433 0.33 12.32 -27.24
C LEU A 433 -1.14 11.99 -27.51
N ARG A 434 -2.02 12.97 -27.39
CA ARG A 434 -3.45 12.80 -27.62
C ARG A 434 -3.77 12.46 -29.08
N LYS A 435 -3.11 13.12 -30.03
CA LYS A 435 -3.28 12.85 -31.47
C LYS A 435 -2.90 11.42 -31.83
N ASN A 436 -1.82 10.90 -31.26
CA ASN A 436 -1.27 9.60 -31.64
C ASN A 436 -1.81 8.43 -30.78
N TYR A 437 -2.23 8.70 -29.55
CA TYR A 437 -2.57 7.66 -28.56
C TYR A 437 -3.93 7.84 -27.89
N GLY A 438 -4.65 8.94 -28.15
CA GLY A 438 -5.98 9.18 -27.61
C GLY A 438 -6.00 9.70 -26.16
N ASP A 439 -7.17 9.63 -25.53
CA ASP A 439 -7.40 10.16 -24.18
C ASP A 439 -6.89 9.21 -23.06
N ASP A 440 -6.55 7.95 -23.40
CA ASP A 440 -5.93 6.98 -22.51
C ASP A 440 -4.54 6.59 -23.04
N LEU A 441 -3.50 6.86 -22.25
CA LEU A 441 -2.12 6.61 -22.62
C LEU A 441 -1.71 5.12 -22.48
N ALA A 442 -2.66 4.20 -22.35
CA ALA A 442 -2.42 2.77 -22.22
C ALA A 442 -1.57 2.17 -23.36
N LEU A 443 -1.57 2.81 -24.55
CA LEU A 443 -0.79 2.37 -25.72
C LEU A 443 0.62 2.99 -25.79
N VAL A 444 0.98 3.89 -24.87
CA VAL A 444 2.30 4.54 -24.86
C VAL A 444 3.35 3.61 -24.25
N THR A 445 4.46 3.41 -24.95
CA THR A 445 5.61 2.62 -24.48
C THR A 445 6.81 3.51 -24.14
N HIS A 446 7.79 3.00 -23.39
CA HIS A 446 9.05 3.72 -23.16
C HIS A 446 9.80 4.03 -24.47
N THR A 447 9.80 3.08 -25.42
CA THR A 447 10.39 3.27 -26.75
C THR A 447 9.76 4.44 -27.52
N VAL A 448 8.44 4.62 -27.40
CA VAL A 448 7.75 5.80 -27.96
C VAL A 448 8.24 7.07 -27.27
N LEU A 449 8.29 7.11 -25.93
CA LEU A 449 8.72 8.29 -25.19
C LEU A 449 10.18 8.68 -25.49
N ASP A 450 11.06 7.71 -25.66
CA ASP A 450 12.47 7.93 -25.98
C ASP A 450 12.64 8.43 -27.41
N SER A 451 12.03 7.76 -28.39
CA SER A 451 12.12 8.14 -29.81
C SER A 451 11.50 9.50 -30.12
N SER A 452 10.47 9.92 -29.36
CA SER A 452 9.86 11.24 -29.48
C SER A 452 10.55 12.34 -28.66
N GLY A 453 11.67 12.03 -27.97
CA GLY A 453 12.39 12.95 -27.10
C GLY A 453 11.64 13.42 -25.85
N ILE A 454 10.49 12.80 -25.54
CA ILE A 454 9.65 13.15 -24.38
C ILE A 454 10.33 12.69 -23.09
N SER A 455 10.93 11.49 -23.10
CA SER A 455 11.68 10.94 -21.97
C SER A 455 12.80 11.89 -21.51
N THR A 456 13.60 12.41 -22.45
CA THR A 456 14.65 13.41 -22.17
C THR A 456 14.06 14.70 -21.61
N LYS A 457 12.96 15.20 -22.17
CA LYS A 457 12.27 16.42 -21.69
C LYS A 457 11.76 16.24 -20.25
N PHE A 458 11.26 15.06 -19.90
CA PHE A 458 10.63 14.80 -18.60
C PHE A 458 11.59 14.27 -17.53
N LYS A 459 12.80 13.83 -17.90
CA LYS A 459 13.83 13.37 -16.96
C LYS A 459 14.11 14.39 -15.84
N ASN A 460 14.04 15.68 -16.16
CA ASN A 460 14.33 16.78 -15.23
C ASN A 460 13.18 17.10 -14.27
N ALA A 461 11.97 16.57 -14.50
CA ALA A 461 10.82 16.81 -13.61
C ALA A 461 11.13 16.36 -12.17
N ARG A 462 11.91 15.28 -11.98
CA ARG A 462 12.32 14.82 -10.65
C ARG A 462 13.12 15.89 -9.90
N VAL A 463 14.07 16.55 -10.58
CA VAL A 463 14.88 17.64 -10.02
C VAL A 463 13.98 18.81 -9.62
N ILE A 464 13.01 19.15 -10.48
CA ILE A 464 12.04 20.22 -10.20
C ILE A 464 11.17 19.88 -8.98
N ASN A 465 10.78 18.62 -8.78
CA ASN A 465 9.97 18.27 -7.63
C ASN A 465 10.72 18.44 -6.29
N PHE A 466 12.05 18.26 -6.26
CA PHE A 466 12.86 18.49 -5.06
C PHE A 466 13.01 19.97 -4.69
N ILE A 467 12.80 20.89 -5.64
CA ILE A 467 12.89 22.33 -5.39
C ILE A 467 11.52 22.97 -5.17
N LEU A 468 10.42 22.22 -5.21
CA LEU A 468 9.10 22.76 -4.84
C LEU A 468 8.92 22.63 -3.33
N PRO A 469 8.16 23.53 -2.67
CA PRO A 469 7.76 23.33 -1.28
C PRO A 469 7.14 21.94 -1.13
N ASN A 470 7.59 21.15 -0.14
CA ASN A 470 7.13 19.77 0.06
C ASN A 470 5.60 19.76 0.20
N MET A 471 4.93 19.35 -0.87
CA MET A 471 3.47 19.22 -0.92
C MET A 471 3.00 17.84 -0.46
N THR A 472 3.92 16.88 -0.36
CA THR A 472 3.61 15.47 -0.09
C THR A 472 3.81 15.12 1.37
N ASN A 473 2.77 14.61 2.02
CA ASN A 473 2.86 13.99 3.35
C ASN A 473 3.40 12.54 3.29
N MET A 474 4.09 12.18 2.21
CA MET A 474 4.49 10.82 1.94
C MET A 474 5.50 10.35 2.99
N ALA A 475 5.19 9.22 3.63
CA ALA A 475 6.16 8.51 4.44
C ALA A 475 7.24 7.94 3.53
N THR A 476 8.49 8.18 3.91
CA THR A 476 9.66 7.60 3.25
C THR A 476 10.40 6.77 4.27
N ALA A 477 10.79 5.56 3.91
CA ALA A 477 11.50 4.68 4.81
C ALA A 477 12.53 3.84 4.05
N GLY A 478 13.71 3.69 4.64
CA GLY A 478 14.65 2.65 4.28
C GLY A 478 14.24 1.31 4.88
N TYR A 479 14.90 0.24 4.44
CA TYR A 479 14.71 -1.08 5.03
C TYR A 479 16.03 -1.84 5.20
N GLY A 480 16.09 -2.67 6.24
CA GLY A 480 17.15 -3.64 6.50
C GLY A 480 16.58 -5.05 6.44
N LEU A 481 17.22 -5.93 5.66
CA LEU A 481 16.88 -7.35 5.59
C LEU A 481 17.31 -8.07 6.88
N GLY A 482 16.62 -9.16 7.22
CA GLY A 482 16.95 -10.02 8.35
C GLY A 482 15.75 -10.26 9.26
N ASN A 483 15.99 -10.94 10.39
CA ASN A 483 15.04 -11.12 11.47
C ASN A 483 15.64 -10.48 12.75
N PRO A 484 15.18 -9.29 13.17
CA PRO A 484 14.02 -8.58 12.64
C PRO A 484 14.29 -7.90 11.29
N ALA A 485 13.24 -7.84 10.46
CA ALA A 485 13.17 -6.89 9.37
C ALA A 485 13.12 -5.49 9.98
N THR A 486 13.96 -4.59 9.51
CA THR A 486 14.04 -3.23 10.06
C THR A 486 13.47 -2.24 9.07
N VAL A 487 12.48 -1.46 9.49
CA VAL A 487 12.00 -0.28 8.75
C VAL A 487 12.60 0.95 9.42
N MET A 488 13.24 1.80 8.61
CA MET A 488 13.94 3.01 9.05
C MET A 488 13.23 4.23 8.48
N PRO A 489 12.26 4.82 9.21
CA PRO A 489 11.59 6.04 8.79
C PRO A 489 12.58 7.16 8.53
N MET A 490 12.38 7.87 7.42
CA MET A 490 13.10 9.09 7.06
C MET A 490 12.21 10.32 7.23
N THR A 491 10.88 10.13 7.14
CA THR A 491 9.86 11.16 7.41
C THR A 491 8.77 10.59 8.29
N ASN A 492 8.22 11.42 9.19
CA ASN A 492 7.05 11.09 10.02
C ASN A 492 7.17 9.73 10.76
N ASN A 493 8.11 9.64 11.71
CA ASN A 493 8.46 8.39 12.42
C ASN A 493 7.31 7.78 13.24
N HIS A 494 6.21 8.52 13.43
CA HIS A 494 5.04 8.07 14.19
C HIS A 494 4.03 7.29 13.34
N ASP A 495 4.03 7.45 12.02
CA ASP A 495 3.12 6.72 11.13
C ASP A 495 3.73 5.37 10.72
N ILE A 496 3.60 4.38 11.60
CA ILE A 496 4.17 3.04 11.44
C ILE A 496 3.64 2.39 10.15
N ALA A 497 2.32 2.42 9.92
CA ALA A 497 1.69 1.81 8.74
C ALA A 497 2.22 2.42 7.43
N SER A 498 2.32 3.75 7.33
CA SER A 498 2.83 4.39 6.12
C SER A 498 4.33 4.12 5.92
N ASN A 499 5.12 4.05 6.99
CA ASN A 499 6.54 3.70 6.90
C ASN A 499 6.77 2.25 6.47
N ILE A 500 6.00 1.29 6.98
CA ILE A 500 6.04 -0.11 6.52
C ILE A 500 5.62 -0.18 5.04
N SER A 501 4.57 0.54 4.65
CA SER A 501 4.15 0.63 3.24
C SER A 501 5.25 1.23 2.36
N ALA A 502 5.98 2.24 2.83
CA ALA A 502 7.08 2.86 2.10
C ALA A 502 8.26 1.88 1.92
N ALA A 503 8.63 1.16 2.98
CA ALA A 503 9.65 0.12 2.92
C ALA A 503 9.26 -1.02 1.96
N LEU A 504 7.99 -1.47 1.98
CA LEU A 504 7.49 -2.50 1.06
C LEU A 504 7.55 -2.03 -0.40
N ARG A 505 7.16 -0.78 -0.68
CA ARG A 505 7.25 -0.19 -2.02
C ARG A 505 8.71 -0.07 -2.48
N LEU A 506 9.62 0.31 -1.57
CA LEU A 506 11.05 0.38 -1.87
C LEU A 506 11.61 -1.01 -2.18
N PHE A 507 11.20 -2.02 -1.41
CA PHE A 507 11.53 -3.40 -1.70
C PHE A 507 10.98 -3.80 -3.06
N ASP A 508 9.70 -3.59 -3.36
CA ASP A 508 9.09 -4.01 -4.63
C ASP A 508 9.57 -3.23 -5.87
N ARG A 509 10.48 -2.27 -5.70
CA ARG A 509 10.89 -1.29 -6.74
C ARG A 509 9.73 -0.43 -7.25
N ASN A 510 8.56 -0.54 -6.62
CA ASN A 510 7.37 0.27 -6.87
C ASN A 510 7.43 1.63 -6.16
N ALA A 511 8.45 1.91 -5.34
CA ALA A 511 8.59 3.19 -4.65
C ALA A 511 8.58 4.35 -5.63
N LEU A 512 9.31 4.22 -6.75
CA LEU A 512 9.34 5.25 -7.77
C LEU A 512 7.97 5.42 -8.43
N GLN A 513 7.31 4.33 -8.86
CA GLN A 513 5.97 4.40 -9.44
C GLN A 513 4.95 5.01 -8.48
N SER A 514 4.94 4.57 -7.23
CA SER A 514 3.99 5.03 -6.21
C SER A 514 4.17 6.52 -5.93
N TYR A 515 5.43 6.95 -5.77
CA TYR A 515 5.77 8.36 -5.64
C TYR A 515 5.29 9.18 -6.84
N LEU A 516 5.57 8.71 -8.06
CA LEU A 516 5.16 9.40 -9.28
C LEU A 516 3.63 9.45 -9.43
N THR A 517 2.92 8.41 -9.00
CA THR A 517 1.45 8.36 -8.98
C THR A 517 0.88 9.36 -7.96
N GLU A 518 1.48 9.45 -6.78
CA GLU A 518 0.98 10.33 -5.69
C GLU A 518 1.17 11.82 -6.00
N ILE A 519 2.24 12.19 -6.70
CA ILE A 519 2.46 13.58 -7.15
C ILE A 519 1.64 13.95 -8.39
N THR A 520 0.91 12.99 -8.96
CA THR A 520 0.03 13.24 -10.11
C THR A 520 -1.23 13.97 -9.64
N ILE A 521 -1.45 15.19 -10.15
CA ILE A 521 -2.59 16.05 -9.74
C ILE A 521 -3.92 15.47 -10.24
N ASN A 522 -3.90 14.73 -11.36
CA ASN A 522 -5.07 14.07 -11.91
C ASN A 522 -4.73 12.81 -12.70
N GLY A 523 -5.48 11.72 -12.50
CA GLY A 523 -5.24 10.46 -13.19
C GLY A 523 -5.51 10.50 -14.70
N LYS A 524 -6.30 11.47 -15.19
CA LYS A 524 -6.66 11.61 -16.61
C LYS A 524 -5.80 12.68 -17.29
N ILE A 525 -5.12 12.29 -18.37
CA ILE A 525 -4.26 13.19 -19.14
C ILE A 525 -5.03 14.39 -19.71
N LYS A 526 -6.30 14.19 -20.07
CA LYS A 526 -7.20 15.23 -20.57
C LYS A 526 -7.41 16.37 -19.56
N GLU A 527 -7.53 16.02 -18.28
CA GLU A 527 -7.74 17.02 -17.21
C GLU A 527 -6.41 17.76 -16.92
N ILE A 528 -5.26 17.06 -16.99
CA ILE A 528 -3.92 17.66 -16.92
C ILE A 528 -3.71 18.67 -18.08
N GLU A 529 -4.10 18.28 -19.30
CA GLU A 529 -4.06 19.12 -20.50
C GLU A 529 -4.89 20.40 -20.33
N GLU A 530 -6.13 20.29 -19.86
CA GLU A 530 -7.00 21.45 -19.59
C GLU A 530 -6.39 22.41 -18.56
N ILE A 531 -5.77 21.87 -17.50
CA ILE A 531 -5.06 22.68 -16.49
C ILE A 531 -3.88 23.43 -17.12
N LEU A 532 -3.12 22.79 -18.01
CA LEU A 532 -2.00 23.45 -18.72
C LEU A 532 -2.49 24.60 -19.61
N TRP A 533 -3.64 24.46 -20.27
CA TRP A 533 -4.25 25.56 -21.04
C TRP A 533 -4.58 26.75 -20.14
N GLY A 534 -5.19 26.47 -18.98
CA GLY A 534 -5.47 27.49 -17.97
C GLY A 534 -4.22 28.18 -17.44
N LEU A 535 -3.16 27.41 -17.17
CA LEU A 535 -1.88 27.96 -16.74
C LEU A 535 -1.20 28.81 -17.81
N PHE A 536 -1.28 28.41 -19.08
CA PHE A 536 -0.76 29.21 -20.19
C PHE A 536 -1.42 30.58 -20.24
N TYR A 537 -2.75 30.64 -20.10
CA TYR A 537 -3.48 31.91 -20.02
C TYR A 537 -2.95 32.81 -18.89
N TYR A 538 -2.86 32.27 -17.67
CA TYR A 538 -2.38 33.06 -16.51
C TYR A 538 -0.91 33.46 -16.66
N TYR A 539 -0.08 32.61 -17.25
CA TYR A 539 1.32 32.92 -17.50
C TYR A 539 1.49 34.04 -18.53
N GLU A 540 0.77 34.00 -19.65
CA GLU A 540 0.85 35.07 -20.63
C GLU A 540 0.27 36.39 -20.08
N ARG A 541 -0.84 36.32 -19.35
CA ARG A 541 -1.52 37.51 -18.81
C ARG A 541 -0.80 38.14 -17.61
N ASP A 542 -0.46 37.35 -16.61
CA ASP A 542 0.01 37.86 -15.31
C ASP A 542 1.54 37.92 -15.23
N TRP A 543 2.23 36.94 -15.84
CA TRP A 543 3.69 36.89 -15.83
C TRP A 543 4.32 37.66 -17.00
N ASN A 544 3.84 37.46 -18.23
CA ASN A 544 4.31 38.19 -19.41
C ASN A 544 3.57 39.52 -19.66
N GLU A 545 2.54 39.83 -18.85
CA GLU A 545 1.76 41.08 -18.95
C GLU A 545 1.09 41.31 -20.32
N LYS A 546 0.80 40.24 -21.06
CA LYS A 546 0.12 40.34 -22.35
C LYS A 546 -1.37 40.59 -22.14
N LYS A 547 -1.94 41.48 -22.96
CA LYS A 547 -3.40 41.62 -23.09
C LYS A 547 -3.94 40.44 -23.91
N LEU A 548 -4.24 39.33 -23.23
CA LEU A 548 -4.76 38.11 -23.83
C LEU A 548 -6.21 37.88 -23.36
N SER A 549 -7.16 37.85 -24.29
CA SER A 549 -8.54 37.45 -24.00
C SER A 549 -8.67 35.92 -24.00
N ASP A 550 -9.80 35.42 -23.48
CA ASP A 550 -10.09 33.98 -23.48
C ASP A 550 -10.20 33.43 -24.90
N SER A 551 -10.89 34.16 -25.79
CA SER A 551 -11.00 33.80 -27.21
C SER A 551 -9.64 33.69 -27.90
N SER A 552 -8.78 34.71 -27.78
CA SER A 552 -7.46 34.69 -28.40
C SER A 552 -6.56 33.60 -27.84
N CYS A 553 -6.70 33.26 -26.54
CA CYS A 553 -5.96 32.15 -25.94
C CYS A 553 -6.43 30.79 -26.50
N ILE A 554 -7.75 30.63 -26.65
CA ILE A 554 -8.36 29.43 -27.25
C ILE A 554 -7.87 29.26 -28.70
N ASP A 555 -7.82 30.33 -29.49
CA ASP A 555 -7.36 30.29 -30.88
C ASP A 555 -5.90 29.81 -30.94
N ILE A 556 -5.00 30.42 -30.15
CA ILE A 556 -3.57 30.06 -30.10
C ILE A 556 -3.35 28.59 -29.74
N ILE A 557 -4.15 28.06 -28.80
CA ILE A 557 -4.01 26.66 -28.39
C ILE A 557 -4.66 25.72 -29.42
N SER A 558 -5.77 26.14 -30.04
CA SER A 558 -6.50 25.35 -31.05
C SER A 558 -5.64 25.00 -32.26
N ASP A 559 -4.71 25.88 -32.65
CA ASP A 559 -3.75 25.63 -33.74
C ASP A 559 -2.85 24.39 -33.53
N LEU A 560 -2.80 23.86 -32.30
CA LEU A 560 -2.03 22.65 -31.97
C LEU A 560 -2.82 21.35 -32.14
N TYR A 561 -4.13 21.42 -32.40
CA TYR A 561 -5.03 20.28 -32.47
C TYR A 561 -5.71 20.18 -33.84
N ASP A 562 -6.15 18.98 -34.20
CA ASP A 562 -6.84 18.76 -35.48
C ASP A 562 -8.26 19.38 -35.49
N ALA A 563 -8.80 19.71 -34.33
CA ALA A 563 -10.06 20.43 -34.15
C ALA A 563 -9.93 21.50 -33.04
N PRO A 564 -10.67 22.63 -33.13
CA PRO A 564 -10.63 23.67 -32.11
C PRO A 564 -10.92 23.14 -30.71
N ILE A 565 -10.20 23.65 -29.71
CA ILE A 565 -10.45 23.24 -28.33
C ILE A 565 -11.79 23.80 -27.85
N SER A 566 -12.49 23.03 -27.01
CA SER A 566 -13.77 23.45 -26.47
C SER A 566 -13.61 24.57 -25.44
N GLU A 567 -14.36 25.65 -25.60
CA GLU A 567 -14.40 26.78 -24.66
C GLU A 567 -14.77 26.34 -23.24
N SER A 568 -15.78 25.46 -23.08
CA SER A 568 -16.19 24.98 -21.76
C SER A 568 -15.08 24.20 -21.05
N ARG A 569 -14.31 23.41 -21.80
CA ARG A 569 -13.13 22.69 -21.29
C ARG A 569 -12.00 23.65 -20.91
N PHE A 570 -11.73 24.65 -21.75
CA PHE A 570 -10.77 25.71 -21.43
C PHE A 570 -11.13 26.44 -20.14
N LEU A 571 -12.38 26.88 -19.98
CA LEU A 571 -12.86 27.58 -18.80
C LEU A 571 -12.79 26.70 -17.53
N SER A 572 -13.11 25.41 -17.65
CA SER A 572 -12.94 24.42 -16.57
C SER A 572 -11.47 24.28 -16.15
N GLY A 573 -10.57 24.09 -17.12
CA GLY A 573 -9.12 24.01 -16.89
C GLY A 573 -8.55 25.27 -16.25
N LYS A 574 -8.96 26.44 -16.75
CA LYS A 574 -8.61 27.76 -16.20
C LYS A 574 -9.07 27.91 -14.75
N LYS A 575 -10.30 27.53 -14.42
CA LYS A 575 -10.79 27.54 -13.03
C LYS A 575 -9.94 26.64 -12.12
N THR A 576 -9.64 25.43 -12.57
CA THR A 576 -8.82 24.47 -11.81
C THR A 576 -7.39 24.97 -11.61
N ALA A 577 -6.76 25.51 -12.65
CA ALA A 577 -5.43 26.13 -12.58
C ALA A 577 -5.40 27.26 -11.53
N LYS A 578 -6.42 28.12 -11.51
CA LYS A 578 -6.54 29.19 -10.50
C LYS A 578 -6.56 28.64 -9.08
N ASN A 579 -7.33 27.59 -8.83
CA ASN A 579 -7.39 26.95 -7.51
C ASN A 579 -6.02 26.40 -7.07
N ILE A 580 -5.27 25.79 -8.00
CA ILE A 580 -3.93 25.28 -7.72
C ILE A 580 -2.98 26.43 -7.36
N ILE A 581 -2.99 27.53 -8.15
CA ILE A 581 -2.19 28.73 -7.86
C ILE A 581 -2.50 29.28 -6.47
N GLU A 582 -3.78 29.41 -6.10
CA GLU A 582 -4.20 29.91 -4.79
C GLU A 582 -3.79 28.98 -3.64
N SER A 583 -3.68 27.67 -3.88
CA SER A 583 -3.25 26.71 -2.87
C SER A 583 -1.81 26.96 -2.38
N PHE A 584 -0.91 27.39 -3.27
CA PHE A 584 0.47 27.74 -2.94
C PHE A 584 0.54 29.04 -2.11
N LYS A 585 -0.35 30.01 -2.35
CA LYS A 585 -0.42 31.25 -1.55
C LYS A 585 -0.79 30.99 -0.09
N LYS A 586 -1.68 30.03 0.15
CA LYS A 586 -2.17 29.69 1.50
C LYS A 586 -1.16 28.91 2.34
N LYS A 587 -0.26 28.15 1.70
CA LYS A 587 0.68 27.25 2.40
C LYS A 587 1.99 27.93 2.81
N CYS A 588 2.44 28.97 2.12
CA CYS A 588 3.58 29.80 2.55
C CYS A 588 3.26 30.72 3.76
N LEU A 589 2.10 30.53 4.42
CA LEU A 589 1.66 31.25 5.62
C LEU A 589 1.69 30.37 6.89
N ARG A 590 2.20 29.15 6.82
CA ARG A 590 2.31 28.24 7.97
C ARG A 590 3.74 27.72 8.08
N ASP A 591 4.61 28.59 8.58
CA ASP A 591 5.84 28.24 9.29
C ASP A 591 6.10 29.43 10.24
N ASP A 592 5.17 29.62 11.18
CA ASP A 592 5.40 30.32 12.45
C ASP A 592 5.08 29.33 13.58
#